data_AF-A0A7Y2HTH9-F1
#
_entry.id   AF-A0A7Y2HTH9-F1
#
_cell.length_a   1.000
_cell.length_b   1.000
_cell.length_c   1.000
_cell.angle_alpha   90.00
_cell.angle_beta   90.00
_cell.angle_gamma   90.00
#
_symmetry.space_group_name_H-M   'P 1'
#
loop_
_entity.id
_entity.type
_entity.pdbx_description
1 polymer ?
#
loop_
_entity_poly.entity_id
_entity_poly.type
_entity_poly.pdbx_seq_one_letter_code
_entity_poly.pdbx_strand_id
1 'polypeptide(L)'
;MLLRPGIRWLGCAVLAFLVMASGDARARDSDHTDFQLQPYSESDEVDREGLRRDTWYFLGYQWVTIGILYLAPESVSSWSDEQKEGYDMSYWWDNVTNPQIDSDKFYLNYVLHPYWGASYYVRARERGYGAKQAFWYSAMLSTIYEYGAEALFEEPSIQDLIVTPVFGSLLGAYFMNVRDGILIREQELGFRTTKDKWAWVLTDPLGSLNNQVDKMFGRETHLQLLPYRQVARRHHQWPGNVTTTDKDVVYGVGFSLQF
;
A
#
# COMPACT_ATOMS: atom_id res chain seq x y z
N MET A 1 -21.80 -24.19 -21.55
CA MET A 1 -20.34 -23.99 -21.52
C MET A 1 -19.97 -23.84 -20.06
N LEU A 2 -19.32 -24.86 -19.48
CA LEU A 2 -19.13 -25.01 -18.03
C LEU A 2 -17.92 -24.18 -17.58
N LEU A 3 -18.15 -23.00 -16.99
CA LEU A 3 -17.11 -22.22 -16.32
C LEU A 3 -16.63 -22.98 -15.08
N ARG A 4 -15.35 -23.36 -15.05
CA ARG A 4 -14.74 -24.15 -13.96
C ARG A 4 -14.13 -23.23 -12.89
N PRO A 5 -14.18 -23.60 -11.59
CA PRO A 5 -14.01 -22.68 -10.45
C PRO A 5 -12.55 -22.37 -10.05
N GLY A 6 -11.59 -22.59 -10.96
CA GLY A 6 -10.16 -22.72 -10.63
C GLY A 6 -9.25 -21.54 -11.01
N ILE A 7 -9.73 -20.58 -11.81
CA ILE A 7 -8.91 -19.52 -12.43
C ILE A 7 -8.53 -18.39 -11.43
N ARG A 8 -9.12 -18.45 -10.24
CA ARG A 8 -9.20 -17.40 -9.23
C ARG A 8 -7.92 -17.21 -8.40
N TRP A 9 -6.88 -16.63 -8.99
CA TRP A 9 -5.84 -15.84 -8.29
C TRP A 9 -4.56 -16.58 -7.84
N LEU A 10 -3.64 -16.76 -8.79
CA LEU A 10 -2.22 -16.94 -8.48
C LEU A 10 -1.42 -15.62 -8.52
N GLY A 11 -2.00 -14.53 -9.06
CA GLY A 11 -1.33 -13.24 -9.21
C GLY A 11 -1.00 -12.53 -7.89
N CYS A 12 -1.84 -12.70 -6.86
CA CYS A 12 -1.59 -12.10 -5.54
C CYS A 12 -0.56 -12.87 -4.70
N ALA A 13 -0.38 -14.17 -4.95
CA ALA A 13 0.51 -15.03 -4.15
C ALA A 13 2.00 -14.86 -4.50
N VAL A 14 2.31 -14.47 -5.75
CA VAL A 14 3.69 -14.33 -6.23
C VAL A 14 4.39 -13.11 -5.63
N LEU A 15 3.67 -12.04 -5.33
CA LEU A 15 4.22 -10.80 -4.77
C LEU A 15 4.68 -10.92 -3.30
N ALA A 16 4.12 -11.86 -2.53
CA ALA A 16 4.48 -12.06 -1.13
C ALA A 16 5.86 -12.72 -0.93
N PHE A 17 6.34 -13.51 -1.91
CA PHE A 17 7.58 -14.28 -1.78
C PHE A 17 8.87 -13.44 -1.94
N LEU A 18 8.80 -12.28 -2.59
CA LEU A 18 9.97 -11.45 -2.89
C LEU A 18 10.43 -10.53 -1.74
N VAL A 19 9.71 -10.47 -0.60
CA VAL A 19 9.97 -9.52 0.52
C VAL A 19 10.93 -10.06 1.61
N MET A 20 11.38 -11.30 1.46
CA MET A 20 11.88 -12.10 2.61
C MET A 20 13.41 -12.07 2.84
N ALA A 21 14.21 -11.35 2.04
CA ALA A 21 15.67 -11.46 2.11
C ALA A 21 16.38 -10.11 2.27
N SER A 22 16.46 -9.61 3.52
CA SER A 22 17.66 -8.92 4.09
C SER A 22 17.29 -8.12 5.33
N GLY A 23 17.48 -8.71 6.51
CA GLY A 23 17.41 -7.99 7.77
C GLY A 23 18.71 -8.16 8.54
N ASP A 24 19.50 -7.10 8.65
CA ASP A 24 20.41 -6.89 9.77
C ASP A 24 20.80 -5.41 9.87
N ALA A 25 20.48 -4.79 11.00
CA ALA A 25 21.13 -3.58 11.47
C ALA A 25 21.02 -3.51 13.00
N ARG A 26 22.18 -3.35 13.66
CA ARG A 26 22.38 -3.34 15.11
C ARG A 26 21.90 -2.04 15.75
N ALA A 27 21.29 -2.18 16.92
CA ALA A 27 20.83 -1.09 17.79
C ALA A 27 22.00 -0.34 18.46
N ARG A 28 21.79 0.96 18.71
CA ARG A 28 22.52 1.75 19.71
C ARG A 28 21.52 2.38 20.68
N ASP A 29 21.90 2.34 21.94
CA ASP A 29 21.13 2.68 23.13
C ASP A 29 21.06 4.20 23.35
N SER A 30 19.88 4.73 23.69
CA SER A 30 19.76 6.08 24.29
C SER A 30 18.46 6.30 25.05
N ASP A 31 18.64 6.98 26.17
CA ASP A 31 17.78 7.27 27.32
C ASP A 31 16.37 7.83 27.03
N HIS A 32 15.41 7.47 27.88
CA HIS A 32 13.97 7.68 27.68
C HIS A 32 13.49 9.04 28.21
N THR A 33 12.80 9.80 27.36
CA THR A 33 11.91 10.89 27.76
C THR A 33 10.53 10.69 27.13
N ASP A 34 9.51 10.62 27.99
CA ASP A 34 8.10 10.40 27.64
C ASP A 34 7.53 11.64 26.90
N PHE A 35 7.09 11.46 25.65
CA PHE A 35 6.51 12.51 24.82
C PHE A 35 5.17 12.04 24.23
N GLN A 36 4.10 12.80 24.53
CA GLN A 36 2.78 12.57 23.97
C GLN A 36 2.77 13.00 22.49
N LEU A 37 2.66 12.03 21.57
CA LEU A 37 2.74 12.26 20.13
C LEU A 37 1.39 12.68 19.52
N GLN A 38 1.38 13.79 18.78
CA GLN A 38 0.33 14.07 17.79
C GLN A 38 0.51 13.15 16.57
N PRO A 39 -0.58 12.66 15.94
CA PRO A 39 -0.48 11.86 14.74
C PRO A 39 0.03 12.70 13.57
N TYR A 40 0.96 12.11 12.80
CA TYR A 40 1.48 12.53 11.49
C TYR A 40 1.54 14.05 11.28
N SER A 41 2.72 14.66 11.49
CA SER A 41 2.93 16.00 10.93
C SER A 41 2.82 15.87 9.42
N GLU A 42 1.77 16.46 8.84
CA GLU A 42 1.70 16.71 7.40
C GLU A 42 3.02 17.37 7.01
N SER A 43 3.91 16.63 6.35
CA SER A 43 4.94 17.28 5.56
C SER A 43 4.18 18.03 4.49
N ASP A 44 4.29 19.36 4.47
CA ASP A 44 3.56 20.23 3.52
C ASP A 44 3.84 19.88 2.04
N GLU A 45 4.84 19.05 1.77
CA GLU A 45 5.22 18.61 0.43
C GLU A 45 4.85 17.15 0.16
N VAL A 46 3.98 16.98 -0.82
CA VAL A 46 3.53 15.68 -1.33
C VAL A 46 4.56 15.10 -2.30
N ASP A 47 4.96 13.84 -2.10
CA ASP A 47 5.91 13.14 -2.97
C ASP A 47 5.24 12.57 -4.24
N ARG A 48 5.06 13.45 -5.22
CA ARG A 48 4.41 13.12 -6.50
C ARG A 48 5.26 12.19 -7.36
N GLU A 49 6.57 12.36 -7.36
CA GLU A 49 7.47 11.55 -8.18
C GLU A 49 7.55 10.12 -7.65
N GLY A 50 7.61 9.98 -6.32
CA GLY A 50 7.51 8.71 -5.63
C GLY A 50 6.19 8.00 -5.88
N LEU A 51 5.03 8.68 -5.78
CA LEU A 51 3.74 8.06 -6.09
C LEU A 51 3.64 7.64 -7.56
N ARG A 52 4.17 8.45 -8.49
CA ARG A 52 4.25 8.08 -9.91
C ARG A 52 5.10 6.82 -10.10
N ARG A 53 6.23 6.72 -9.40
CA ARG A 53 7.09 5.53 -9.44
C ARG A 53 6.38 4.30 -8.88
N ASP A 54 5.74 4.42 -7.72
CA ASP A 54 4.96 3.32 -7.13
C ASP A 54 3.88 2.82 -8.09
N THR A 55 3.25 3.73 -8.82
CA THR A 55 2.26 3.41 -9.86
C THR A 55 2.88 2.62 -11.02
N TRP A 56 4.06 3.03 -11.49
CA TRP A 56 4.79 2.30 -12.53
C TRP A 56 5.26 0.92 -12.07
N TYR A 57 5.68 0.79 -10.81
CA TYR A 57 5.99 -0.50 -10.22
C TYR A 57 4.77 -1.40 -10.16
N PHE A 58 3.63 -0.90 -9.70
CA PHE A 58 2.38 -1.64 -9.72
C PHE A 58 2.00 -2.15 -11.12
N LEU A 59 2.09 -1.31 -12.16
CA LEU A 59 1.86 -1.72 -13.54
C LEU A 59 2.88 -2.76 -14.02
N GLY A 60 4.16 -2.54 -13.72
CA GLY A 60 5.23 -3.48 -14.08
C GLY A 60 5.07 -4.84 -13.41
N TYR A 61 4.67 -4.87 -12.14
CA TYR A 61 4.42 -6.10 -11.39
C TYR A 61 3.28 -6.91 -11.99
N GLN A 62 2.23 -6.26 -12.49
CA GLN A 62 1.15 -6.95 -13.20
C GLN A 62 1.68 -7.65 -14.46
N TRP A 63 2.43 -6.95 -15.31
CA TRP A 63 2.99 -7.55 -16.53
C TRP A 63 3.99 -8.68 -16.24
N VAL A 64 4.85 -8.51 -15.24
CA VAL A 64 5.77 -9.57 -14.80
C VAL A 64 4.99 -10.79 -14.30
N THR A 65 3.94 -10.55 -13.50
CA THR A 65 3.08 -11.62 -12.99
C THR A 65 2.38 -12.36 -14.12
N ILE A 66 1.76 -11.64 -15.06
CA ILE A 66 1.13 -12.22 -16.25
C ILE A 66 2.15 -13.04 -17.05
N GLY A 67 3.35 -12.51 -17.28
CA GLY A 67 4.41 -13.23 -17.99
C GLY A 67 4.86 -14.50 -17.27
N ILE A 68 4.98 -14.47 -15.93
CA ILE A 68 5.29 -15.65 -15.12
C ILE A 68 4.16 -16.68 -15.25
N LEU A 69 2.89 -16.27 -15.13
CA LEU A 69 1.74 -17.17 -15.23
C LEU A 69 1.61 -17.78 -16.64
N TYR A 70 1.91 -16.99 -17.67
CA TYR A 70 1.93 -17.48 -19.04
C TYR A 70 2.94 -18.62 -19.22
N LEU A 71 4.13 -18.49 -18.65
CA LEU A 71 5.18 -19.51 -18.70
C LEU A 71 4.97 -20.66 -17.69
N ALA A 72 4.20 -20.44 -16.63
CA ALA A 72 3.97 -21.41 -15.57
C ALA A 72 3.06 -22.55 -16.06
N PRO A 73 3.31 -23.81 -15.65
CA PRO A 73 2.44 -24.93 -16.00
C PRO A 73 1.00 -24.71 -15.50
N GLU A 74 0.02 -25.33 -16.14
CA GLU A 74 -1.41 -25.20 -15.78
C GLU A 74 -1.68 -25.49 -14.30
N SER A 75 -0.91 -26.40 -13.67
CA SER A 75 -1.03 -26.67 -12.22
C SER A 75 -0.70 -25.48 -11.32
N VAL A 76 -0.01 -24.47 -11.87
CA VAL A 76 0.39 -23.24 -11.18
C VAL A 76 -0.44 -22.08 -11.72
N SER A 77 -0.48 -21.85 -13.03
CA SER A 77 -1.24 -20.72 -13.60
C SER A 77 -2.75 -20.92 -13.58
N SER A 78 -3.22 -22.16 -13.49
CA SER A 78 -4.62 -22.55 -13.75
C SER A 78 -5.09 -22.19 -15.16
N TRP A 79 -4.16 -21.99 -16.10
CA TRP A 79 -4.43 -21.66 -17.51
C TRP A 79 -4.11 -22.84 -18.40
N SER A 80 -5.08 -23.26 -19.21
CA SER A 80 -4.85 -24.30 -20.21
C SER A 80 -3.95 -23.78 -21.33
N ASP A 81 -3.29 -24.70 -22.04
CA ASP A 81 -2.43 -24.33 -23.16
C ASP A 81 -3.22 -23.63 -24.27
N GLU A 82 -4.51 -23.97 -24.46
CA GLU A 82 -5.40 -23.29 -25.40
C GLU A 82 -5.71 -21.84 -25.00
N GLN A 83 -5.83 -21.53 -23.70
CA GLN A 83 -6.04 -20.17 -23.22
C GLN A 83 -4.80 -19.30 -23.42
N LYS A 84 -3.61 -19.90 -23.31
CA LYS A 84 -2.34 -19.21 -23.56
C LYS A 84 -2.09 -19.00 -25.04
N GLU A 85 -2.35 -20.00 -25.88
CA GLU A 85 -2.19 -19.92 -27.33
C GLU A 85 -3.26 -19.05 -28.02
N GLY A 86 -4.48 -19.02 -27.46
CA GLY A 86 -5.63 -18.28 -28.00
C GLY A 86 -5.71 -16.82 -27.57
N TYR A 87 -4.66 -16.26 -26.98
CA TYR A 87 -4.68 -14.90 -26.47
C TYR A 87 -4.82 -13.86 -27.60
N ASP A 88 -6.01 -13.29 -27.75
CA ASP A 88 -6.33 -12.23 -28.70
C ASP A 88 -6.74 -10.96 -27.94
N MET A 89 -6.23 -9.81 -28.36
CA MET A 89 -6.65 -8.51 -27.83
C MET A 89 -8.16 -8.26 -28.00
N SER A 90 -8.80 -8.95 -28.95
CA SER A 90 -10.26 -8.95 -29.09
C SER A 90 -10.99 -9.53 -27.86
N TYR A 91 -10.42 -10.53 -27.19
CA TYR A 91 -10.99 -11.11 -25.96
C TYR A 91 -10.95 -10.11 -24.80
N TRP A 92 -9.80 -9.46 -24.60
CA TRP A 92 -9.68 -8.37 -23.62
C TRP A 92 -10.68 -7.25 -23.91
N TRP A 93 -10.81 -6.86 -25.19
CA TRP A 93 -11.76 -5.83 -25.60
C TRP A 93 -13.21 -6.23 -25.31
N ASP A 94 -13.57 -7.48 -25.56
CA ASP A 94 -14.90 -8.00 -25.23
C ASP A 94 -15.17 -7.91 -23.73
N ASN A 95 -14.24 -8.38 -22.90
CA ASN A 95 -14.35 -8.31 -21.44
C ASN A 95 -14.55 -6.89 -20.92
N VAL A 96 -13.68 -5.93 -21.31
CA VAL A 96 -13.79 -4.55 -20.83
C VAL A 96 -15.09 -3.85 -21.25
N THR A 97 -15.74 -4.32 -22.30
CA THR A 97 -17.03 -3.78 -22.76
C THR A 97 -18.25 -4.42 -22.10
N ASN A 98 -18.07 -5.53 -21.36
CA ASN A 98 -19.16 -6.31 -20.75
C ASN A 98 -18.98 -6.50 -19.23
N PRO A 99 -18.79 -5.44 -18.43
CA PRO A 99 -18.61 -5.58 -16.98
C PRO A 99 -19.84 -6.22 -16.31
N GLN A 100 -19.61 -7.07 -15.32
CA GLN A 100 -20.64 -7.88 -14.67
C GLN A 100 -20.66 -7.68 -13.15
N ILE A 101 -21.77 -8.04 -12.52
CA ILE A 101 -21.75 -8.42 -11.10
C ILE A 101 -21.37 -9.90 -11.09
N ASP A 102 -20.13 -10.19 -10.71
CA ASP A 102 -19.66 -11.58 -10.63
C ASP A 102 -20.33 -12.36 -9.47
N SER A 103 -20.07 -13.66 -9.42
CA SER A 103 -20.50 -14.54 -8.32
C SER A 103 -19.30 -15.20 -7.63
N ASP A 104 -18.27 -14.38 -7.37
CA ASP A 104 -17.04 -14.82 -6.75
C ASP A 104 -17.21 -15.26 -5.30
N LYS A 105 -16.21 -15.98 -4.80
CA LYS A 105 -16.24 -16.48 -3.42
C LYS A 105 -16.18 -15.27 -2.50
N PHE A 106 -16.99 -15.27 -1.45
CA PHE A 106 -17.06 -14.17 -0.47
C PHE A 106 -15.68 -13.64 -0.01
N TYR A 107 -14.72 -14.51 0.29
CA TYR A 107 -13.41 -14.06 0.77
C TYR A 107 -12.60 -13.30 -0.29
N LEU A 108 -12.84 -13.52 -1.58
CA LEU A 108 -12.17 -12.77 -2.63
C LEU A 108 -12.67 -11.32 -2.57
N ASN A 109 -13.97 -11.14 -2.78
CA ASN A 109 -14.58 -9.82 -2.96
C ASN A 109 -14.56 -9.02 -1.66
N TYR A 110 -14.68 -9.68 -0.50
CA TYR A 110 -14.85 -8.98 0.79
C TYR A 110 -13.65 -9.10 1.73
N VAL A 111 -12.58 -9.81 1.36
CA VAL A 111 -11.32 -9.83 2.14
C VAL A 111 -10.14 -9.44 1.28
N LEU A 112 -9.92 -10.13 0.15
CA LEU A 112 -8.74 -9.90 -0.68
C LEU A 112 -8.79 -8.55 -1.41
N HIS A 113 -9.92 -8.23 -2.04
CA HIS A 113 -10.14 -6.94 -2.70
C HIS A 113 -9.97 -5.78 -1.71
N PRO A 114 -10.68 -5.73 -0.56
CA PRO A 114 -10.42 -4.71 0.46
C PRO A 114 -8.97 -4.64 0.95
N TYR A 115 -8.27 -5.77 1.08
CA TYR A 115 -6.86 -5.78 1.46
C TYR A 115 -5.95 -5.10 0.42
N TRP A 116 -6.14 -5.37 -0.86
CA TRP A 116 -5.38 -4.69 -1.92
C TRP A 116 -5.76 -3.21 -2.03
N GLY A 117 -7.04 -2.88 -1.92
CA GLY A 117 -7.50 -1.49 -1.80
C GLY A 117 -6.84 -0.76 -0.62
N ALA A 118 -6.70 -1.42 0.53
CA ALA A 118 -5.98 -0.88 1.68
C ALA A 118 -4.51 -0.62 1.36
N SER A 119 -3.85 -1.55 0.66
CA SER A 119 -2.46 -1.39 0.23
C SER A 119 -2.28 -0.21 -0.72
N TYR A 120 -3.20 0.00 -1.67
CA TYR A 120 -3.19 1.17 -2.57
C TYR A 120 -3.41 2.48 -1.79
N TYR A 121 -4.35 2.48 -0.84
CA TYR A 121 -4.60 3.63 0.03
C TYR A 121 -3.37 3.99 0.85
N VAL A 122 -2.76 3.02 1.54
CA VAL A 122 -1.55 3.23 2.36
C VAL A 122 -0.40 3.78 1.50
N ARG A 123 -0.21 3.28 0.28
CA ARG A 123 0.81 3.81 -0.64
C ARG A 123 0.70 5.32 -0.85
N ALA A 124 -0.51 5.82 -1.13
CA ALA A 124 -0.71 7.26 -1.28
C ALA A 124 -0.48 8.03 0.03
N ARG A 125 -0.94 7.50 1.17
CA ARG A 125 -0.73 8.12 2.49
C ARG A 125 0.74 8.24 2.85
N GLU A 126 1.54 7.20 2.57
CA GLU A 126 2.99 7.19 2.81
C GLU A 126 3.74 8.19 1.93
N ARG A 127 3.15 8.63 0.80
CA ARG A 127 3.67 9.69 -0.08
C ARG A 127 3.18 11.09 0.32
N GLY A 128 2.56 11.24 1.49
CA GLY A 128 2.09 12.53 2.01
C GLY A 128 0.72 12.97 1.51
N TYR A 129 -0.02 12.13 0.77
CA TYR A 129 -1.36 12.48 0.30
C TYR A 129 -2.39 12.37 1.43
N GLY A 130 -3.37 13.27 1.43
CA GLY A 130 -4.48 13.25 2.38
C GLY A 130 -5.45 12.09 2.14
N ALA A 131 -6.30 11.79 3.12
CA ALA A 131 -7.24 10.66 3.08
C ALA A 131 -8.14 10.61 1.83
N LYS A 132 -8.64 11.77 1.38
CA LYS A 132 -9.48 11.87 0.18
C LYS A 132 -8.71 11.55 -1.10
N GLN A 133 -7.47 12.02 -1.21
CA GLN A 133 -6.62 11.75 -2.37
C GLN A 133 -6.20 10.28 -2.39
N ALA A 134 -5.86 9.71 -1.23
CA ALA A 134 -5.54 8.30 -1.09
C ALA A 134 -6.74 7.39 -1.44
N PHE A 135 -7.97 7.78 -1.09
CA PHE A 135 -9.18 7.08 -1.53
C PHE A 135 -9.28 7.04 -3.05
N TRP A 136 -9.15 8.19 -3.73
CA TRP A 136 -9.23 8.24 -5.19
C TRP A 136 -8.07 7.52 -5.88
N TYR A 137 -6.88 7.53 -5.27
CA TYR A 137 -5.76 6.73 -5.75
C TYR A 137 -6.03 5.23 -5.63
N SER A 138 -6.60 4.78 -4.51
CA SER A 138 -7.05 3.40 -4.35
C SER A 138 -8.11 3.02 -5.39
N ALA A 139 -9.09 3.90 -5.64
CA ALA A 139 -10.10 3.67 -6.68
C ALA A 139 -9.46 3.55 -8.06
N MET A 140 -8.57 4.48 -8.42
CA MET A 140 -7.85 4.46 -9.69
C MET A 140 -7.05 3.16 -9.89
N LEU A 141 -6.25 2.74 -8.91
CA LEU A 141 -5.47 1.50 -9.03
C LEU A 141 -6.37 0.25 -9.08
N SER A 142 -7.48 0.24 -8.35
CA SER A 142 -8.47 -0.85 -8.42
C SER A 142 -9.08 -0.93 -9.83
N THR A 143 -9.47 0.21 -10.42
CA THR A 143 -9.99 0.25 -11.79
C THR A 143 -8.94 -0.18 -12.82
N ILE A 144 -7.68 0.26 -12.66
CA ILE A 144 -6.58 -0.17 -13.53
C ILE A 144 -6.37 -1.68 -13.44
N TYR A 145 -6.50 -2.26 -12.25
CA TYR A 145 -6.37 -3.70 -12.06
C TYR A 145 -7.48 -4.47 -12.80
N GLU A 146 -8.74 -4.13 -12.49
CA GLU A 146 -9.96 -4.74 -13.04
C GLU A 146 -10.01 -4.67 -14.57
N TYR A 147 -9.81 -3.46 -15.13
CA TYR A 147 -9.84 -3.26 -16.58
C TYR A 147 -8.51 -3.57 -17.26
N GLY A 148 -7.45 -3.79 -16.50
CA GLY A 148 -6.12 -4.07 -17.02
C GLY A 148 -5.84 -5.55 -17.00
N ALA A 149 -5.14 -5.99 -15.96
CA ALA A 149 -4.65 -7.36 -15.84
C ALA A 149 -5.77 -8.40 -15.70
N GLU A 150 -6.85 -8.07 -14.99
CA GLU A 150 -7.97 -9.00 -14.77
C GLU A 150 -8.83 -9.18 -16.01
N ALA A 151 -9.12 -8.08 -16.72
CA ALA A 151 -9.80 -8.08 -18.01
C ALA A 151 -9.13 -8.94 -19.09
N LEU A 152 -7.85 -9.29 -18.92
CA LEU A 152 -7.17 -10.22 -19.83
C LEU A 152 -7.75 -11.65 -19.73
N PHE A 153 -8.46 -11.94 -18.64
CA PHE A 153 -8.91 -13.28 -18.28
C PHE A 153 -10.41 -13.33 -18.02
N GLU A 154 -10.99 -12.33 -17.34
CA GLU A 154 -12.37 -12.31 -16.87
C GLU A 154 -13.02 -10.94 -17.09
N GLU A 155 -14.36 -10.85 -17.14
CA GLU A 155 -15.03 -9.55 -17.26
C GLU A 155 -14.85 -8.71 -15.98
N PRO A 156 -14.61 -7.38 -16.09
CA PRO A 156 -14.45 -6.52 -14.91
C PRO A 156 -15.64 -6.57 -13.97
N SER A 157 -15.36 -6.61 -12.67
CA SER A 157 -16.38 -6.74 -11.64
C SER A 157 -16.90 -5.39 -11.17
N ILE A 158 -18.20 -5.13 -11.41
CA ILE A 158 -18.88 -3.89 -10.99
C ILE A 158 -18.84 -3.72 -9.47
N GLN A 159 -19.01 -4.81 -8.73
CA GLN A 159 -18.99 -4.78 -7.28
C GLN A 159 -17.59 -4.50 -6.75
N ASP A 160 -16.54 -5.04 -7.36
CA ASP A 160 -15.18 -4.87 -6.85
C ASP A 160 -14.63 -3.48 -7.15
N LEU A 161 -15.11 -2.82 -8.22
CA LEU A 161 -14.88 -1.38 -8.45
C LEU A 161 -15.40 -0.49 -7.30
N ILE A 162 -16.35 -0.97 -6.51
CA ILE A 162 -16.91 -0.26 -5.35
C ILE A 162 -16.29 -0.77 -4.05
N VAL A 163 -16.35 -2.09 -3.84
CA VAL A 163 -15.97 -2.76 -2.59
C VAL A 163 -14.48 -2.56 -2.31
N THR A 164 -13.63 -2.72 -3.32
CA THR A 164 -12.17 -2.59 -3.22
C THR A 164 -11.77 -1.21 -2.67
N PRO A 165 -12.11 -0.07 -3.31
CA PRO A 165 -11.69 1.23 -2.78
C PRO A 165 -12.44 1.67 -1.53
N VAL A 166 -13.73 1.32 -1.38
CA VAL A 166 -14.52 1.78 -0.23
C VAL A 166 -14.07 1.08 1.04
N PHE A 167 -14.15 -0.25 1.09
CA PHE A 167 -13.74 -0.99 2.28
C PHE A 167 -12.22 -1.03 2.42
N GLY A 168 -11.50 -1.03 1.30
CA GLY A 168 -10.04 -0.95 1.33
C GLY A 168 -9.54 0.36 1.91
N SER A 169 -10.13 1.51 1.62
CA SER A 169 -9.72 2.77 2.24
C SER A 169 -10.00 2.82 3.75
N LEU A 170 -11.09 2.19 4.21
CA LEU A 170 -11.38 2.06 5.65
C LEU A 170 -10.33 1.19 6.34
N LEU A 171 -10.01 0.03 5.76
CA LEU A 171 -8.97 -0.86 6.26
C LEU A 171 -7.57 -0.21 6.17
N GLY A 172 -7.30 0.54 5.10
CA GLY A 172 -6.07 1.29 4.89
C GLY A 172 -5.88 2.38 5.93
N ALA A 173 -6.95 3.09 6.31
CA ALA A 173 -6.91 4.04 7.42
C ALA A 173 -6.58 3.35 8.75
N TYR A 174 -7.10 2.15 8.98
CA TYR A 174 -6.69 1.32 10.13
C TYR A 174 -5.22 0.91 10.04
N PHE A 175 -4.73 0.49 8.86
CA PHE A 175 -3.33 0.17 8.63
C PHE A 175 -2.40 1.36 8.90
N MET A 176 -2.79 2.59 8.54
CA MET A 176 -2.03 3.78 8.91
C MET A 176 -1.86 3.91 10.43
N ASN A 177 -2.92 3.67 11.23
CA ASN A 177 -2.79 3.71 12.68
C ASN A 177 -1.82 2.63 13.22
N VAL A 178 -1.83 1.44 12.62
CA VAL A 178 -0.88 0.36 12.97
C VAL A 178 0.55 0.80 12.66
N ARG A 179 0.77 1.41 11.49
CA ARG A 179 2.08 1.88 11.01
C ARG A 179 2.61 3.04 11.84
N ASP A 180 1.76 3.99 12.19
CA ASP A 180 2.10 5.07 13.12
C ASP A 180 2.55 4.49 14.46
N GLY A 181 1.79 3.54 15.02
CA GLY A 181 2.18 2.85 16.25
C GLY A 181 3.52 2.10 16.16
N ILE A 182 3.87 1.56 14.99
CA ILE A 182 5.18 0.95 14.74
C ILE A 182 6.29 2.00 14.78
N LEU A 183 6.10 3.14 14.11
CA LEU A 183 7.09 4.23 14.08
C LEU A 183 7.38 4.78 15.48
N ILE A 184 6.33 4.94 16.30
CA ILE A 184 6.46 5.36 17.70
C ILE A 184 7.33 4.38 18.49
N ARG A 185 7.00 3.08 18.44
CA ARG A 185 7.77 2.05 19.14
C ARG A 185 9.21 1.96 18.65
N GLU A 186 9.44 2.13 17.35
CA GLU A 186 10.78 2.15 16.77
C GLU A 186 11.60 3.34 17.28
N GLN A 187 10.99 4.51 17.41
CA GLN A 187 11.62 5.69 17.99
C GLN A 187 11.97 5.48 19.47
N GLU A 188 11.07 4.87 20.24
CA GLU A 188 11.28 4.58 21.68
C GLU A 188 12.36 3.52 21.92
N LEU A 189 12.42 2.49 21.07
CA LEU A 189 13.35 1.36 21.23
C LEU A 189 14.69 1.57 20.50
N GLY A 190 14.76 2.52 19.57
CA GLY A 190 15.90 2.71 18.66
C GLY A 190 16.02 1.63 17.58
N PHE A 191 15.07 0.70 17.48
CA PHE A 191 15.01 -0.32 16.43
C PHE A 191 13.58 -0.85 16.22
N ARG A 192 13.28 -1.32 15.01
CA ARG A 192 12.03 -2.01 14.69
C ARG A 192 12.08 -3.49 15.08
N THR A 193 11.14 -3.93 15.91
CA THR A 193 11.04 -5.34 16.33
C THR A 193 10.68 -6.28 15.16
N THR A 194 10.92 -7.58 15.30
CA THR A 194 10.55 -8.57 14.27
C THR A 194 9.05 -8.55 13.97
N LYS A 195 8.20 -8.46 15.00
CA LYS A 195 6.74 -8.36 14.83
C LYS A 195 6.36 -7.10 14.05
N ASP A 196 6.99 -5.98 14.37
CA ASP A 196 6.73 -4.71 13.70
C ASP A 196 7.19 -4.73 12.24
N LYS A 197 8.30 -5.42 11.92
CA LYS A 197 8.72 -5.65 10.52
C LYS A 197 7.65 -6.43 9.74
N TRP A 198 7.10 -7.50 10.32
CA TRP A 198 6.03 -8.27 9.69
C TRP A 198 4.76 -7.44 9.50
N ALA A 199 4.33 -6.71 10.54
CA ALA A 199 3.17 -5.83 10.44
C ALA A 199 3.39 -4.72 9.40
N TRP A 200 4.61 -4.17 9.28
CA TRP A 200 4.96 -3.18 8.27
C TRP A 200 4.80 -3.73 6.84
N VAL A 201 5.24 -4.97 6.61
CA VAL A 201 5.07 -5.63 5.31
C VAL A 201 3.60 -5.94 5.03
N LEU A 202 2.88 -6.49 6.00
CA LEU A 202 1.48 -6.90 5.81
C LEU A 202 0.52 -5.72 5.66
N THR A 203 0.77 -4.61 6.33
CA THR A 203 -0.04 -3.40 6.15
C THR A 203 0.22 -2.72 4.82
N ASP A 204 1.29 -3.13 4.12
CA ASP A 204 1.81 -2.33 3.03
C ASP A 204 2.81 -3.09 2.11
N PRO A 205 2.37 -4.20 1.50
CA PRO A 205 3.25 -5.13 0.80
C PRO A 205 3.88 -4.49 -0.44
N LEU A 206 3.14 -3.62 -1.15
CA LEU A 206 3.60 -3.02 -2.40
C LEU A 206 4.87 -2.20 -2.21
N GLY A 207 4.94 -1.33 -1.22
CA GLY A 207 6.10 -0.47 -1.00
C GLY A 207 7.18 -1.14 -0.22
N SER A 208 6.86 -2.19 0.56
CA SER A 208 7.89 -3.11 1.03
C SER A 208 8.63 -3.73 -0.16
N LEU A 209 7.89 -4.11 -1.21
CA LEU A 209 8.48 -4.58 -2.47
C LEU A 209 9.16 -3.45 -3.28
N ASN A 210 8.53 -2.28 -3.42
CA ASN A 210 9.10 -1.14 -4.15
C ASN A 210 10.45 -0.74 -3.55
N ASN A 211 10.57 -0.72 -2.22
CA ASN A 211 11.82 -0.43 -1.52
C ASN A 211 12.93 -1.42 -1.85
N GLN A 212 12.60 -2.70 -2.06
CA GLN A 212 13.59 -3.68 -2.50
C GLN A 212 13.97 -3.48 -3.96
N VAL A 213 13.01 -3.16 -4.83
CA VAL A 213 13.27 -2.82 -6.22
C VAL A 213 14.18 -1.61 -6.31
N ASP A 214 13.90 -0.53 -5.58
CA ASP A 214 14.74 0.66 -5.52
C ASP A 214 16.17 0.32 -5.08
N LYS A 215 16.35 -0.51 -4.04
CA LYS A 215 17.67 -1.01 -3.60
C LYS A 215 18.41 -1.78 -4.69
N MET A 216 17.72 -2.67 -5.42
CA MET A 216 18.33 -3.46 -6.50
C MET A 216 18.82 -2.58 -7.66
N PHE A 217 18.14 -1.46 -7.91
CA PHE A 217 18.50 -0.51 -8.96
C PHE A 217 19.35 0.68 -8.47
N GLY A 218 19.88 0.59 -7.24
CA GLY A 218 20.81 1.60 -6.70
C GLY A 218 20.17 2.96 -6.42
N ARG A 219 18.84 3.02 -6.24
CA ARG A 219 18.17 4.24 -5.76
C ARG A 219 18.25 4.26 -4.24
N GLU A 220 19.26 4.94 -3.71
CA GLU A 220 19.37 5.16 -2.27
C GLU A 220 18.31 6.15 -1.78
N THR A 221 17.69 5.83 -0.64
CA THR A 221 16.71 6.70 0.01
C THR A 221 17.42 7.90 0.62
N HIS A 222 17.09 9.11 0.17
CA HIS A 222 17.67 10.32 0.74
C HIS A 222 16.95 10.68 2.03
N LEU A 223 17.69 10.61 3.14
CA LEU A 223 17.23 11.04 4.45
C LEU A 223 17.13 12.58 4.43
N GLN A 224 15.92 13.13 4.44
CA GLN A 224 15.73 14.56 4.65
C GLN A 224 15.45 14.85 6.12
N LEU A 225 16.23 15.77 6.68
CA LEU A 225 16.05 16.31 8.02
C LEU A 225 15.13 17.54 7.92
N LEU A 226 13.86 17.38 8.27
CA LEU A 226 12.91 18.50 8.29
C LEU A 226 12.74 18.99 9.73
N PRO A 227 13.10 20.25 10.04
CA PRO A 227 12.79 20.80 11.35
C PRO A 227 11.27 20.96 11.47
N TYR A 228 10.65 20.34 12.47
CA TYR A 228 9.24 20.52 12.75
C TYR A 228 9.03 21.30 14.05
N ARG A 229 7.94 22.08 14.08
CA ARG A 229 7.53 22.91 15.20
C ARG A 229 6.20 22.40 15.73
N GLN A 230 6.20 21.78 16.91
CA GLN A 230 4.95 21.43 17.60
C GLN A 230 4.64 22.47 18.67
N VAL A 231 3.38 22.94 18.68
CA VAL A 231 2.83 23.79 19.75
C VAL A 231 1.96 22.90 20.62
N ALA A 232 2.34 22.71 21.88
CA ALA A 232 1.56 21.91 22.82
C ALA A 232 0.19 22.57 23.07
N ARG A 233 -0.89 22.02 22.49
CA ARG A 233 -2.25 22.42 22.88
C ARG A 233 -2.62 21.71 24.19
N ARG A 234 -2.58 22.43 25.31
CA ARG A 234 -3.26 21.97 26.53
C ARG A 234 -4.77 21.96 26.30
N HIS A 235 -5.43 20.86 26.65
CA HIS A 235 -6.88 20.78 26.66
C HIS A 235 -7.48 21.81 27.63
N HIS A 236 -8.44 22.58 27.11
CA HIS A 236 -9.11 23.67 27.79
C HIS A 236 -10.20 23.12 28.73
N GLN A 237 -10.12 23.44 30.02
CA GLN A 237 -11.28 23.59 30.91
C GLN A 237 -11.56 25.10 31.01
N TRP A 238 -12.77 25.52 30.64
CA TRP A 238 -13.22 26.91 30.47
C TRP A 238 -13.41 27.69 31.80
N PRO A 239 -13.45 29.05 31.84
CA PRO A 239 -12.79 30.05 31.01
C PRO A 239 -11.67 30.79 31.76
N GLY A 240 -10.52 30.95 31.11
CA GLY A 240 -9.50 31.92 31.49
C GLY A 240 -8.70 32.29 30.26
N ASN A 241 -8.44 33.58 30.05
CA ASN A 241 -7.73 34.11 28.88
C ASN A 241 -6.42 33.33 28.63
N VAL A 242 -6.26 32.80 27.42
CA VAL A 242 -5.07 32.06 26.99
C VAL A 242 -3.99 33.04 26.58
N THR A 243 -2.96 33.19 27.38
CA THR A 243 -1.66 33.72 26.95
C THR A 243 -0.77 32.56 26.58
N THR A 244 -0.60 32.30 25.28
CA THR A 244 0.38 31.34 24.77
C THR A 244 1.78 31.87 25.07
N THR A 245 2.51 31.26 26.00
CA THR A 245 3.92 31.60 26.25
C THR A 245 4.83 30.76 25.37
N ASP A 246 5.90 31.37 24.84
CA ASP A 246 6.92 30.77 23.94
C ASP A 246 7.59 29.47 24.47
N LYS A 247 7.31 29.07 25.70
CA LYS A 247 7.85 27.88 26.36
C LYS A 247 7.17 26.56 25.96
N ASP A 248 6.07 26.62 25.20
CA ASP A 248 5.32 25.44 24.74
C ASP A 248 5.66 25.00 23.31
N VAL A 249 6.75 25.55 22.75
CA VAL A 249 7.24 25.24 21.40
C VAL A 249 8.36 24.22 21.49
N VAL A 250 8.12 23.01 20.98
CA VAL A 250 9.16 21.99 20.83
C VAL A 250 9.66 22.02 19.38
N TYR A 251 10.97 22.22 19.24
CA TYR A 251 11.67 22.10 17.97
C TYR A 251 12.23 20.67 17.86
N GLY A 252 11.79 19.93 16.86
CA GLY A 252 12.25 18.58 16.58
C GLY A 252 12.86 18.46 15.20
N VAL A 253 13.67 17.43 14.99
CA VAL A 253 14.13 17.03 13.66
C VAL A 253 13.28 15.82 13.24
N GLY A 254 12.44 16.01 12.24
CA GLY A 254 11.69 14.94 11.60
C GLY A 254 12.53 14.29 10.53
N PHE A 255 12.47 12.96 10.44
CA PHE A 255 13.07 12.21 9.35
C PHE A 255 12.01 12.00 8.29
N SER A 256 12.20 12.61 7.12
CA SER A 256 11.38 12.31 5.95
C SER A 256 12.20 11.45 4.99
N LEU A 257 11.64 10.30 4.62
CA LEU A 257 12.18 9.46 3.57
C LEU A 257 11.57 9.95 2.26
N GLN A 258 12.37 10.68 1.46
CA GLN A 258 12.00 10.92 0.07
C GLN A 258 12.60 9.79 -0.76
N PHE A 259 11.76 9.18 -1.60
CA PHE A 259 12.19 8.09 -2.45
C PHE A 259 12.23 8.49 -3.92
#